data_AF-C6EWF3-F1
#
_entry.id   AF-C6EWF3-F1
#
_cell.length_a   1.000
_cell.length_b   1.000
_cell.length_c   1.000
_cell.angle_alpha   90.00
_cell.angle_beta   90.00
_cell.angle_gamma   90.00
#
_symmetry.space_group_name_H-M   'P 1'
#
loop_
_entity.id
_entity.type
_entity.pdbx_description
1 polymer ?
#
loop_
_entity_poly.entity_id
_entity_poly.type
_entity_poly.pdbx_seq_one_letter_code
_entity_poly.pdbx_strand_id
1 'polypeptide(L)' 'DEKRPRTAFTNDQLQRLKREFSENRYLTEDRRQALAAELNLNESQIKIWFQNSR' A
#
# COMPACT_ATOMS: atom_id res chain seq x y z
N ASP A 1 19.34 -14.21 5.84
CA ASP A 1 18.18 -13.99 4.95
C ASP A 1 16.99 -13.55 5.80
N GLU A 2 17.01 -12.29 6.26
CA GLU A 2 15.90 -11.71 7.05
C GLU A 2 14.74 -11.44 6.09
N LYS A 3 13.92 -12.47 5.86
CA LYS A 3 12.65 -12.32 5.17
C LYS A 3 11.84 -11.28 5.93
N ARG A 4 11.71 -10.07 5.34
CA ARG A 4 10.94 -8.97 5.91
C ARG A 4 9.62 -9.52 6.46
N PRO A 5 9.25 -9.20 7.71
CA PRO A 5 8.04 -9.75 8.31
C PRO A 5 6.85 -9.45 7.40
N ARG A 6 6.08 -10.50 7.07
CA ARG A 6 4.84 -10.35 6.29
C ARG A 6 3.95 -9.37 7.04
N THR A 7 3.73 -8.21 6.43
CA THR A 7 2.84 -7.21 7.00
C THR A 7 1.41 -7.68 6.74
N ALA A 8 0.68 -7.99 7.80
CA ALA A 8 -0.75 -8.20 7.73
C ALA A 8 -1.42 -6.83 7.72
N PHE A 9 -2.09 -6.48 6.62
CA PHE A 9 -2.90 -5.28 6.55
C PHE A 9 -4.25 -5.50 7.24
N THR A 10 -4.77 -4.49 7.92
CA THR A 10 -6.14 -4.52 8.45
C THR A 10 -7.16 -4.43 7.32
N ASN A 11 -8.42 -4.78 7.59
CA ASN A 11 -9.49 -4.67 6.59
C ASN A 11 -9.65 -3.23 6.10
N ASP A 12 -9.59 -2.23 6.99
CA ASP A 12 -9.67 -0.82 6.62
C ASP A 12 -8.52 -0.38 5.70
N GLN A 13 -7.29 -0.82 6.01
CA GLN A 13 -6.12 -0.56 5.15
C GLN A 13 -6.31 -1.18 3.76
N LEU A 14 -6.79 -2.43 3.69
CA LEU A 14 -7.06 -3.11 2.43
C LEU A 14 -8.17 -2.40 1.62
N GLN A 15 -9.25 -1.98 2.27
CA GLN A 15 -10.34 -1.25 1.59
C GLN A 15 -9.85 0.06 1.01
N ARG A 16 -9.03 0.82 1.75
CA ARG A 16 -8.46 2.06 1.23
C ARG A 16 -7.50 1.80 0.06
N LEU A 17 -6.59 0.84 0.18
CA LEU A 17 -5.66 0.47 -0.89
C LEU A 17 -6.40 0.02 -2.16
N LYS A 18 -7.48 -0.77 -2.00
CA LYS A 18 -8.34 -1.19 -3.13
C LYS A 18 -9.06 -0.02 -3.78
N ARG A 19 -9.60 0.92 -3.00
CA ARG A 19 -10.25 2.12 -3.53
C ARG A 19 -9.27 2.94 -4.37
N GLU A 20 -8.08 3.21 -3.83
CA GLU A 20 -7.04 3.96 -4.55
C GLU A 20 -6.57 3.23 -5.81
N PHE A 21 -6.42 1.90 -5.77
CA PHE A 21 -6.05 1.13 -6.96
C PHE A 21 -7.14 1.12 -8.04
N SER A 22 -8.41 1.14 -7.62
CA SER A 22 -9.56 1.25 -8.53
C SER A 22 -9.64 2.61 -9.19
N GLU A 23 -9.33 3.69 -8.47
CA GLU A 23 -9.31 5.06 -8.98
C GLU A 23 -8.05 5.33 -9.82
N ASN A 24 -6.90 4.79 -9.41
CA ASN A 24 -5.62 4.97 -10.07
C ASN A 24 -4.76 3.71 -9.99
N ARG A 25 -4.67 3.00 -11.12
CA ARG A 25 -3.84 1.79 -11.30
C ARG A 25 -2.33 2.06 -11.14
N TYR A 26 -1.90 3.33 -11.14
CA TYR A 26 -0.50 3.73 -11.04
C TYR A 26 -0.28 4.65 -9.84
N LEU A 27 0.47 4.16 -8.87
CA LEU A 27 0.79 4.92 -7.67
C LEU A 27 1.98 5.87 -7.93
N THR A 28 1.72 7.17 -7.88
CA THR A 28 2.76 8.22 -7.86
C THR A 28 3.44 8.28 -6.49
N GLU A 29 4.65 8.84 -6.42
CA GLU A 29 5.39 9.01 -5.17
C GLU A 29 4.60 9.79 -4.10
N ASP A 30 4.03 10.93 -4.49
CA ASP A 30 3.27 11.81 -3.58
C ASP A 30 2.07 11.07 -2.94
N ARG A 31 1.29 10.35 -3.77
CA ARG A 31 0.21 9.49 -3.27
C ARG A 31 0.68 8.34 -2.40
N ARG A 32 1.84 7.75 -2.71
CA ARG A 32 2.42 6.69 -1.88
C ARG A 32 2.76 7.21 -0.48
N GLN A 33 3.36 8.40 -0.39
CA GLN A 33 3.67 9.05 0.89
C GLN A 33 2.41 9.41 1.66
N ALA A 34 1.39 9.96 0.99
CA ALA A 34 0.11 10.28 1.62
C ALA A 34 -0.58 9.03 2.20
N LEU A 35 -0.64 7.93 1.45
CA LEU A 35 -1.24 6.69 1.92
C LEU A 35 -0.42 6.02 3.02
N ALA A 36 0.91 6.15 2.99
CA ALA A 36 1.80 5.64 4.02
C ALA A 36 1.51 6.33 5.36
N ALA A 37 1.43 7.66 5.34
CA ALA A 37 1.08 8.45 6.51
C ALA A 37 -0.34 8.15 7.02
N GLU A 38 -1.32 8.05 6.11
CA GLU A 38 -2.73 7.82 6.48
C GLU A 38 -2.98 6.43 7.05
N LEU A 39 -2.37 5.40 6.46
CA LEU A 39 -2.57 4.01 6.87
C LEU A 39 -1.58 3.57 7.96
N ASN A 40 -0.67 4.46 8.37
CA ASN A 40 0.45 4.17 9.25
C ASN A 40 1.28 2.96 8.77
N LEU A 41 1.61 2.99 7.48
CA LEU A 41 2.36 1.96 6.77
C LEU A 41 3.64 2.54 6.18
N ASN A 42 4.61 1.68 5.88
CA ASN A 42 5.78 2.06 5.12
C ASN A 42 5.44 2.17 3.63
N GLU A 43 6.00 3.17 2.95
CA GLU A 43 5.88 3.34 1.49
C GLU A 43 6.25 2.06 0.71
N SER A 44 7.23 1.31 1.21
CA SER A 44 7.63 0.03 0.64
C SER A 44 6.52 -1.03 0.68
N GLN A 45 5.73 -1.10 1.76
CA GLN A 45 4.60 -2.03 1.88
C GLN A 45 3.50 -1.67 0.88
N ILE A 46 3.21 -0.37 0.75
CA ILE A 46 2.22 0.13 -0.22
C ILE A 46 2.69 -0.17 -1.65
N LYS A 47 3.97 0.09 -1.96
CA LYS A 47 4.55 -0.23 -3.27
C LYS A 47 4.43 -1.71 -3.61
N ILE A 48 4.80 -2.60 -2.68
CA ILE A 48 4.70 -4.06 -2.88
C ILE A 48 3.24 -4.49 -3.07
N TRP A 49 2.31 -3.95 -2.27
CA TRP A 49 0.89 -4.26 -2.41
C TRP A 49 0.37 -3.82 -3.78
N PHE A 50 0.68 -2.59 -4.23
CA PHE A 50 0.29 -2.10 -5.56
C PHE A 50 0.91 -2.90 -6.72
N GLN A 51 2.12 -3.46 -6.53
CA GLN A 51 2.75 -4.36 -7.50
C GLN A 51 2.06 -5.73 -7.56
N ASN A 52 1.67 -6.28 -6.42
CA ASN A 52 0.99 -7.59 -6.34
C ASN A 52 -0.49 -7.52 -6.74
N SER A 53 -1.12 -6.34 -6.69
CA SER A 53 -2.52 -6.12 -7.04
C SER A 53 -2.76 -5.85 -8.53
N ARG A 54 -1.72 -5.87 -9.39
CA ARG A 54 -1.82 -5.67 -10.84
C ARG A 54 -2.45 -6.84 -11.58
#